data_AF-A0A1H4Z7A0-F1
#
_entry.id   AF-A0A1H4Z7A0-F1
#
_cell.length_a   1.000
_cell.length_b   1.000
_cell.length_c   1.000
_cell.angle_alpha   90.00
_cell.angle_beta   90.00
_cell.angle_gamma   90.00
#
_symmetry.space_group_name_H-M   'P 1'
#
loop_
_entity.id
_entity.type
_entity.pdbx_description
1 polymer ?
#
loop_
_entity_poly.entity_id
_entity_poly.type
_entity_poly.pdbx_seq_one_letter_code
_entity_poly.pdbx_strand_id
1 'polypeptide(L)' 'MLTSILLGMATAGVVVVLLGAAKPVPDCPECGQRVARIRWPDSGAQAMKGGWTCKACGCRMDRHGRRVGG' A
#
# COMPACT_ATOMS: atom_id res chain seq x y z
N MET A 1 16.47 -31.01 -11.22
CA MET A 1 16.94 -30.18 -10.08
C MET A 1 16.94 -28.69 -10.43
N LEU A 2 17.70 -28.23 -11.43
CA LEU A 2 17.73 -26.81 -11.81
C LEU A 2 16.37 -26.25 -12.33
N THR A 3 15.68 -27.00 -13.18
CA THR A 3 14.36 -26.62 -13.72
C THR A 3 13.31 -26.45 -12.63
N SER A 4 13.31 -27.35 -11.63
CA SER A 4 12.42 -27.29 -10.46
C SER A 4 12.67 -26.04 -9.60
N ILE A 5 13.94 -25.61 -9.46
CA ILE A 5 14.32 -24.40 -8.72
C ILE A 5 13.81 -23.15 -9.44
N LEU A 6 14.00 -23.07 -10.77
CA LEU A 6 13.53 -21.93 -11.57
C LEU A 6 11.99 -21.81 -11.55
N LEU A 7 11.28 -22.93 -11.67
CA LEU A 7 9.82 -22.96 -11.56
C LEU A 7 9.35 -22.49 -10.17
N GLY A 8 10.03 -22.93 -9.11
CA GLY A 8 9.74 -22.52 -7.73
C GLY A 8 9.92 -21.02 -7.51
N MET A 9 11.02 -20.44 -8.02
CA MET A 9 11.26 -19.00 -7.92
C MET A 9 10.24 -18.19 -8.73
N ALA A 10 9.92 -18.62 -9.95
CA ALA A 10 8.95 -17.93 -10.80
C ALA A 10 7.55 -17.94 -10.17
N THR A 11 7.09 -19.10 -9.70
CA THR A 11 5.78 -19.23 -9.04
C THR A 11 5.71 -18.42 -7.75
N ALA A 12 6.73 -18.49 -6.88
CA ALA A 12 6.78 -17.68 -5.67
C ALA A 12 6.76 -16.17 -5.97
N GLY A 13 7.55 -15.72 -6.95
CA GLY A 13 7.58 -14.32 -7.38
C GLY A 13 6.22 -13.84 -7.89
N VAL A 14 5.58 -14.63 -8.77
CA VAL A 14 4.24 -14.32 -9.30
C VAL A 14 3.22 -14.23 -8.17
N VAL A 15 3.20 -15.19 -7.24
CA VAL A 15 2.26 -15.18 -6.11
C VAL A 15 2.44 -13.93 -5.25
N VAL A 16 3.67 -13.55 -4.91
CA VAL A 16 3.95 -12.35 -4.11
C VAL A 16 3.47 -11.07 -4.81
N VAL A 17 3.72 -10.94 -6.12
CA VAL A 17 3.26 -9.79 -6.91
C VAL A 17 1.74 -9.71 -6.94
N LEU A 18 1.06 -10.84 -7.18
CA LEU A 18 -0.40 -10.89 -7.21
C LEU A 18 -1.01 -10.52 -5.86
N LEU A 19 -0.48 -11.06 -4.75
CA LEU A 19 -0.96 -10.73 -3.41
C LEU A 19 -0.73 -9.27 -3.03
N GLY A 20 0.39 -8.67 -3.46
CA GLY A 20 0.68 -7.26 -3.26
C GLY A 20 -0.27 -6.34 -4.02
N ALA A 21 -0.54 -6.64 -5.29
CA ALA A 21 -1.42 -5.86 -6.15
C ALA A 21 -2.91 -5.96 -5.76
N ALA A 22 -3.32 -7.07 -5.15
CA ALA A 22 -4.69 -7.29 -4.71
C ALA A 22 -5.07 -6.59 -3.40
N LYS A 23 -4.12 -5.96 -2.69
CA LYS A 23 -4.42 -5.31 -1.41
C LYS A 23 -5.42 -4.16 -1.58
N PRO A 24 -6.50 -4.12 -0.78
CA PRO A 24 -7.50 -3.06 -0.86
C PRO A 24 -6.90 -1.73 -0.38
N VAL A 25 -7.41 -0.64 -0.97
CA VAL A 25 -7.09 0.71 -0.51
C VAL A 25 -7.90 0.97 0.76
N PRO A 26 -7.27 1.35 1.88
CA PRO A 26 -7.98 1.60 3.13
C PRO A 26 -8.83 2.86 3.04
N ASP A 27 -9.87 2.96 3.87
CA ASP A 27 -10.62 4.20 4.04
C ASP A 27 -9.92 5.11 5.05
N CYS A 28 -10.21 6.40 5.01
CA CYS A 28 -9.66 7.35 5.96
C CYS A 28 -10.15 7.04 7.39
N PRO A 29 -9.26 6.86 8.38
CA PRO A 29 -9.66 6.48 9.74
C PRO A 29 -10.39 7.61 10.50
N GLU A 30 -10.29 8.85 10.02
CA GLU A 30 -10.90 10.02 10.68
C GLU A 30 -12.29 10.33 10.14
N CYS A 31 -12.45 10.36 8.81
CA CYS A 31 -13.70 10.78 8.17
C CYS A 31 -14.41 9.68 7.37
N GLY A 32 -13.84 8.48 7.29
CA GLY A 32 -14.39 7.37 6.51
C GLY A 32 -14.28 7.51 4.99
N GLN A 33 -13.74 8.62 4.49
CA GLN A 33 -13.63 8.85 3.04
C GLN A 33 -12.66 7.85 2.40
N ARG A 34 -13.09 7.23 1.30
CA ARG A 34 -12.23 6.35 0.51
C ARG A 34 -11.12 7.14 -0.16
N VAL A 35 -9.87 6.76 0.05
CA VAL A 35 -8.74 7.43 -0.62
C VAL A 35 -8.42 6.84 -1.98
N ALA A 36 -7.75 7.63 -2.81
CA ALA A 36 -7.40 7.23 -4.17
C ALA A 36 -6.38 6.07 -4.16
N ARG A 37 -6.57 5.12 -5.08
CA ARG A 37 -5.63 4.01 -5.30
C ARG A 37 -4.28 4.53 -5.80
N ILE A 38 -4.30 5.47 -6.74
CA ILE A 38 -3.09 6.17 -7.19
C ILE A 38 -2.77 7.20 -6.11
N ARG A 39 -1.70 6.93 -5.36
CA ARG A 39 -1.22 7.80 -4.29
C ARG A 39 -0.25 8.84 -4.85
N TRP A 40 -0.37 10.07 -4.36
CA TRP A 40 0.67 11.07 -4.49
C TRP A 40 1.24 11.35 -3.09
N PRO A 41 2.53 11.10 -2.85
CA PRO A 41 3.12 11.36 -1.54
C PRO A 41 3.22 12.87 -1.30
N ASP A 42 2.70 13.35 -0.17
CA ASP A 42 2.83 14.75 0.25
C ASP A 42 4.07 14.96 1.15
N SER A 43 4.83 13.90 1.46
CA SER A 43 6.08 13.96 2.25
C SER A 43 7.05 12.83 1.91
N GLY A 44 8.34 13.02 2.17
CA GLY A 44 9.35 11.97 2.02
C GLY A 44 9.06 10.72 2.87
N ALA A 45 8.46 10.91 4.05
CA ALA A 45 8.01 9.80 4.90
C ALA A 45 6.92 8.97 4.20
N GLN A 46 5.97 9.59 3.51
CA GLN A 46 4.96 8.88 2.70
C GLN A 46 5.55 8.25 1.43
N ALA A 47 6.57 8.88 0.83
CA ALA A 47 7.27 8.29 -0.31
C ALA A 47 7.91 6.95 0.09
N MET A 48 8.63 6.91 1.22
CA MET A 48 9.34 5.73 1.73
C MET A 48 8.44 4.70 2.42
N LYS A 49 7.58 5.13 3.36
CA LYS A 49 6.77 4.22 4.19
C LYS A 49 5.43 3.88 3.55
N GLY A 50 5.03 4.60 2.49
CA GLY A 50 3.71 4.53 1.91
C GLY A 50 2.69 5.35 2.70
N GLY A 51 1.42 5.17 2.38
CA GLY A 51 0.32 5.87 3.02
C GLY A 51 -0.28 6.97 2.15
N TRP A 52 -1.19 7.72 2.77
CA TRP A 52 -2.05 8.70 2.11
C TRP A 52 -2.23 9.93 2.99
N THR A 53 -2.53 11.05 2.34
CA THR A 53 -3.15 12.20 2.98
C THR A 53 -4.58 12.26 2.46
N CYS A 54 -5.55 12.20 3.36
CA CYS A 54 -6.94 12.33 2.98
C CYS A 54 -7.19 13.75 2.45
N LYS A 55 -7.64 13.87 1.20
CA LYS A 55 -7.95 15.19 0.60
C LYS A 55 -9.24 15.81 1.16
N ALA A 56 -10.07 15.05 1.89
CA ALA A 56 -11.29 15.56 2.51
C ALA A 56 -11.05 16.19 3.89
N CYS A 57 -10.26 15.56 4.77
CA CYS A 57 -10.03 16.05 6.14
C CYS A 57 -8.56 16.40 6.45
N GLY A 58 -7.64 16.16 5.53
CA GLY A 58 -6.20 16.41 5.73
C GLY A 58 -5.46 15.37 6.59
N CYS A 59 -6.15 14.34 7.08
CA CYS A 59 -5.51 13.31 7.90
C CYS A 59 -4.40 12.58 7.14
N ARG A 60 -3.21 12.53 7.73
CA ARG A 60 -2.10 11.68 7.26
C ARG A 60 -2.24 10.30 7.86
N MET A 61 -2.15 9.28 7.00
CA MET A 61 -2.22 7.88 7.40
C MET A 61 -1.17 7.03 6.71
N ASP A 62 -0.84 5.89 7.31
CA ASP A 62 0.11 4.91 6.79
C ASP A 62 -0.52 4.04 5.69
N ARG A 63 0.27 3.10 5.17
CA ARG A 63 -0.16 2.16 4.12
C ARG A 63 -1.31 1.23 4.56
N HIS A 64 -1.62 1.16 5.85
CA HIS A 64 -2.65 0.31 6.44
C HIS A 64 -3.89 1.11 6.86
N GLY A 65 -3.93 2.42 6.58
CA GLY A 65 -5.05 3.28 6.97
C GLY A 65 -5.01 3.74 8.43
N ARG A 66 -3.88 3.64 9.12
CA ARG A 66 -3.73 4.16 10.50
C ARG A 66 -3.21 5.58 10.47
N ARG A 67 -3.75 6.47 11.30
CA ARG A 67 -3.29 7.86 11.42
C ARG A 67 -1.80 7.91 11.79
N VAL A 68 -1.06 8.82 11.16
CA VAL A 68 0.37 9.06 11.38
C VAL A 68 0.58 10.54 11.69
N GLY A 69 1.08 10.82 12.89
CA GLY A 69 1.21 12.17 13.43
C GLY A 69 0.13 12.46 14.47
N GLY A 70 0.49 12.22 15.73
CA GLY A 70 -0.08 12.89 16.90
C GLY A 70 0.88 13.98 17.31
#